data_AF-A0A7X4FTV1-F1
#
_entry.id   AF-A0A7X4FTV1-F1
#
_cell.length_a   1.000
_cell.length_b   1.000
_cell.length_c   1.000
_cell.angle_alpha   90.00
_cell.angle_beta   90.00
_cell.angle_gamma   90.00
#
_symmetry.space_group_name_H-M   'P 1'
#
loop_
_entity.id
_entity.type
_entity.pdbx_description
1 polymer ?
#
loop_
_entity_poly.entity_id
_entity_poly.type
_entity_poly.pdbx_seq_one_letter_code
_entity_poly.pdbx_strand_id
1 'polypeptide(L)'
;MQRKAERSDAAWPVIVSAVLLSGAVAAVVSVAMTRLASPAPRIGGVRLTEIAAEYTTRAASEGTAVEDVRAWGAALEAALDHVAERHSLVLLPARAVAAGAPDVTREVEAALEFLLAGGVMRIEGDGP
;
A
#
# COMPACT_ATOMS: atom_id res chain seq x y z
N MET A 1 6.58 -3.17 -46.01
CA MET A 1 7.82 -2.95 -45.25
C MET A 1 7.48 -2.73 -43.79
N GLN A 2 7.98 -3.60 -42.92
CA GLN A 2 7.80 -3.61 -41.46
C GLN A 2 8.50 -2.43 -40.79
N ARG A 3 7.84 -1.78 -39.82
CA ARG A 3 8.44 -1.22 -38.59
C ARG A 3 7.41 -1.40 -37.47
N LYS A 4 7.36 -2.60 -36.88
CA LYS A 4 7.93 -2.95 -35.57
C LYS A 4 7.35 -2.10 -34.43
N ALA A 5 6.49 -2.77 -33.67
CA ALA A 5 6.00 -2.37 -32.37
C ALA A 5 7.17 -2.25 -31.39
N GLU A 6 7.45 -1.05 -30.92
CA GLU A 6 8.53 -0.80 -29.96
C GLU A 6 8.28 0.55 -29.24
N ARG A 7 7.08 0.75 -28.67
CA ARG A 7 6.81 1.98 -27.89
C ARG A 7 5.92 1.82 -26.66
N SER A 8 5.42 0.62 -26.34
CA SER A 8 4.52 0.43 -25.20
C SER A 8 5.21 0.11 -23.88
N ASP A 9 6.44 -0.42 -23.89
CA ASP A 9 7.15 -0.81 -22.65
C ASP A 9 7.73 0.37 -21.87
N ALA A 10 8.05 1.49 -22.56
CA ALA A 10 8.64 2.67 -21.93
C ALA A 10 7.61 3.56 -21.21
N ALA A 11 6.31 3.40 -21.51
CA ALA A 11 5.25 4.19 -20.90
C ALA A 11 4.91 3.72 -19.47
N TRP A 12 5.09 2.43 -19.19
CA TRP A 12 4.79 1.83 -17.90
C TRP A 12 5.54 2.45 -16.71
N PRO A 13 6.88 2.62 -16.75
CA PRO A 13 7.61 3.24 -15.64
C PRO A 13 7.25 4.72 -15.44
N VAL A 14 6.86 5.43 -16.50
CA VAL A 14 6.42 6.84 -16.42
C VAL A 14 5.05 6.94 -15.77
N ILE A 15 4.13 6.02 -16.09
CA ILE A 15 2.80 5.94 -15.49
C ILE A 15 2.93 5.58 -13.99
N VAL A 16 3.75 4.59 -13.63
CA VAL A 16 4.00 4.24 -12.22
C VAL A 16 4.61 5.41 -11.46
N SER A 17 5.60 6.10 -12.04
CA SER A 17 6.21 7.28 -11.42
C SER A 17 5.23 8.44 -11.26
N ALA A 18 4.35 8.67 -12.26
CA ALA A 18 3.34 9.73 -12.22
C ALA A 18 2.24 9.44 -11.19
N VAL A 19 1.84 8.17 -11.02
CA VAL A 19 0.89 7.75 -9.98
C VAL A 19 1.50 7.92 -8.58
N LEU A 20 2.75 7.48 -8.40
CA LEU A 20 3.49 7.66 -7.14
C LEU A 20 3.69 9.15 -6.78
N LEU A 21 4.03 9.98 -7.77
CA LEU A 21 4.19 11.44 -7.57
C LEU A 21 2.85 12.14 -7.31
N SER A 22 1.77 11.73 -7.96
CA SER A 22 0.44 12.33 -7.75
C SER A 22 -0.15 11.97 -6.40
N GLY A 23 0.06 10.72 -5.93
CA GLY A 23 -0.27 10.32 -4.56
C GLY A 23 0.51 11.13 -3.51
N ALA A 24 1.79 11.39 -3.75
CA ALA A 24 2.63 12.18 -2.85
C ALA A 24 2.18 13.65 -2.73
N VAL A 25 1.76 14.29 -3.84
CA VAL A 25 1.32 15.70 -3.81
C VAL A 25 -0.07 15.84 -3.19
N ALA A 26 -1.00 14.92 -3.46
CA ALA A 26 -2.31 14.90 -2.82
C ALA A 26 -2.18 14.71 -1.29
N ALA A 27 -1.26 13.85 -0.84
CA ALA A 27 -0.96 13.67 0.58
C ALA A 27 -0.42 14.96 1.23
N VAL A 28 0.46 15.71 0.55
CA VAL A 28 1.01 16.97 1.11
C VAL A 28 -0.05 18.07 1.21
N VAL A 29 -0.94 18.20 0.22
CA VAL A 29 -2.00 19.23 0.23
C VAL A 29 -3.11 18.89 1.24
N SER A 30 -3.50 17.62 1.37
CA SER A 30 -4.42 17.19 2.43
C SER A 30 -3.83 17.37 3.82
N VAL A 31 -2.53 17.11 4.01
CA VAL A 31 -1.83 17.34 5.28
C VAL A 31 -1.81 18.83 5.64
N ALA A 32 -1.65 19.73 4.67
CA ALA A 32 -1.65 21.17 4.92
C ALA A 32 -3.01 21.70 5.41
N MET A 33 -4.12 21.18 4.88
CA MET A 33 -5.48 21.58 5.30
C MET A 33 -5.91 20.96 6.65
N THR A 34 -5.37 19.79 7.03
CA THR A 34 -5.72 19.09 8.28
C THR A 34 -4.93 19.56 9.51
N ARG A 35 -3.81 20.26 9.34
CA ARG A 35 -2.98 20.77 10.47
C ARG A 35 -3.68 21.75 11.40
N LEU A 36 -4.84 22.30 11.01
CA LEU A 36 -5.60 23.25 11.84
C LEU A 36 -6.60 22.57 12.79
N ALA A 37 -6.88 21.26 12.65
CA ALA A 37 -8.01 20.63 13.34
C ALA A 37 -7.70 19.34 14.13
N SER A 38 -6.59 18.64 13.90
CA SER A 38 -6.35 17.31 14.49
C SER A 38 -4.99 17.15 15.17
N PRO A 39 -4.90 16.32 16.24
CA PRO A 39 -3.62 15.97 16.87
C PRO A 39 -2.66 15.41 15.82
N ALA A 40 -1.38 15.80 15.91
CA ALA A 40 -0.38 15.56 14.87
C ALA A 40 -0.38 14.10 14.38
N PRO A 41 -0.33 13.86 13.05
CA PRO A 41 -0.37 12.52 12.49
C PRO A 41 0.79 11.70 13.03
N ARG A 42 0.49 10.52 13.59
CA ARG A 42 1.49 9.60 14.12
C ARG A 42 2.03 8.77 12.97
N ILE A 43 3.36 8.69 12.85
CA ILE A 43 4.02 7.92 11.79
C ILE A 43 4.22 6.48 12.28
N GLY A 44 3.81 5.49 11.49
CA GLY A 44 4.07 4.08 11.71
C GLY A 44 4.98 3.50 10.61
N GLY A 45 5.82 2.54 10.98
CA GLY A 45 6.67 1.81 10.05
C GLY A 45 6.03 0.50 9.60
N VAL A 46 6.20 0.17 8.32
CA VAL A 46 5.82 -1.13 7.76
C VAL A 46 6.90 -1.66 6.80
N ARG A 47 7.23 -2.94 6.92
CA ARG A 47 8.19 -3.65 6.05
C ARG A 47 7.56 -4.06 4.71
N LEU A 48 7.09 -3.06 3.95
CA LEU A 48 6.40 -3.26 2.66
C LEU A 48 7.24 -4.01 1.63
N THR A 49 8.56 -3.78 1.62
CA THR A 49 9.45 -4.41 0.63
C THR A 49 9.58 -5.90 0.91
N GLU A 50 9.65 -6.28 2.18
CA GLU A 50 9.73 -7.66 2.64
C GLU A 50 8.43 -8.41 2.36
N ILE A 51 7.27 -7.83 2.70
CA ILE A 51 5.95 -8.41 2.42
C ILE A 51 5.78 -8.67 0.91
N ALA A 52 6.16 -7.70 0.07
CA ALA A 52 6.08 -7.86 -1.39
C ALA A 52 7.09 -8.88 -1.94
N ALA A 53 8.31 -8.94 -1.39
CA ALA A 53 9.32 -9.91 -1.78
C ALA A 53 8.92 -11.34 -1.44
N GLU A 54 8.30 -11.55 -0.28
CA GLU A 54 7.79 -12.87 0.12
C GLU A 54 6.68 -13.34 -0.81
N TYR A 55 5.70 -12.47 -1.08
CA TYR A 55 4.61 -12.78 -1.99
C TYR A 55 5.12 -13.08 -3.41
N THR A 56 6.01 -12.26 -3.96
CA THR A 56 6.54 -12.46 -5.33
C THR A 56 7.36 -13.74 -5.44
N THR A 57 8.12 -14.10 -4.41
CA THR A 57 8.88 -15.37 -4.35
C THR A 57 7.94 -16.57 -4.35
N ARG A 58 6.87 -16.50 -3.55
CA ARG A 58 5.83 -17.52 -3.51
C ARG A 58 5.08 -17.63 -4.83
N ALA A 59 4.67 -16.50 -5.40
CA ALA A 59 3.93 -16.43 -6.65
C ALA A 59 4.73 -16.98 -7.83
N ALA A 60 6.04 -16.69 -7.88
CA ALA A 60 6.95 -17.25 -8.87
C ALA A 60 7.12 -18.77 -8.72
N SER A 61 7.07 -19.29 -7.49
CA SER A 61 7.21 -20.72 -7.19
C SER A 61 5.93 -21.51 -7.48
N GLU A 62 4.77 -20.91 -7.25
CA GLU A 62 3.45 -21.54 -7.40
C GLU A 62 2.83 -21.35 -8.80
N GLY A 63 3.43 -20.51 -9.66
CA GLY A 63 2.93 -20.25 -11.01
C GLY A 63 1.63 -19.44 -11.01
N THR A 64 1.55 -18.43 -10.14
CA THR A 64 0.35 -17.63 -9.87
C THR A 64 -0.13 -16.83 -11.10
N ALA A 65 -1.44 -16.78 -11.31
CA ALA A 65 -2.06 -16.03 -12.42
C ALA A 65 -2.01 -14.51 -12.17
N VAL A 66 -2.14 -13.72 -13.25
CA VAL A 66 -2.10 -12.24 -13.17
C VAL A 66 -3.27 -11.71 -12.34
N GLU A 67 -4.41 -12.37 -12.40
CA GLU A 67 -5.62 -12.05 -11.65
C GLU A 67 -5.41 -12.17 -10.13
N ASP A 68 -4.66 -13.19 -9.70
CA ASP A 68 -4.33 -13.44 -8.31
C ASP A 68 -3.36 -12.38 -7.76
N VAL A 69 -2.45 -11.87 -8.60
CA VAL A 69 -1.55 -10.75 -8.26
C VAL A 69 -2.33 -9.45 -8.05
N ARG A 70 -3.35 -9.19 -8.88
CA ARG A 70 -4.22 -8.02 -8.71
C ARG A 70 -5.06 -8.14 -7.44
N ALA A 71 -5.63 -9.32 -7.19
CA ALA A 71 -6.40 -9.58 -5.98
C ALA A 71 -5.54 -9.40 -4.72
N TRP A 72 -4.30 -9.89 -4.74
CA TRP A 72 -3.35 -9.69 -3.67
C TRP A 72 -3.00 -8.22 -3.45
N GLY A 73 -2.76 -7.46 -4.52
CA GLY A 73 -2.48 -6.03 -4.43
C GLY A 73 -3.63 -5.25 -3.78
N ALA A 74 -4.87 -5.55 -4.17
CA ALA A 74 -6.06 -4.94 -3.57
C ALA A 74 -6.24 -5.32 -2.09
N ALA A 75 -5.95 -6.58 -1.73
CA ALA A 75 -5.99 -7.03 -0.34
C ALA A 75 -4.89 -6.35 0.51
N LEU A 76 -3.70 -6.14 -0.05
CA LEU A 76 -2.62 -5.42 0.64
C LEU A 76 -2.97 -3.96 0.88
N GLU A 77 -3.55 -3.28 -0.11
CA GLU A 77 -4.02 -1.89 0.03
C GLU A 77 -5.07 -1.78 1.15
N ALA A 78 -6.10 -2.65 1.11
CA ALA A 78 -7.12 -2.68 2.15
C ALA A 78 -6.55 -3.00 3.55
N ALA A 79 -5.58 -3.91 3.65
CA ALA A 79 -4.91 -4.24 4.91
C ALA A 79 -4.15 -3.02 5.48
N LEU A 80 -3.44 -2.28 4.63
CA LEU A 80 -2.72 -1.08 5.01
C LEU A 80 -3.66 0.03 5.48
N ASP A 81 -4.74 0.28 4.73
CA ASP A 81 -5.74 1.30 5.08
C ASP A 81 -6.39 0.98 6.42
N HIS A 82 -6.79 -0.28 6.64
CA HIS A 82 -7.41 -0.68 7.90
C HIS A 82 -6.48 -0.50 9.10
N VAL A 83 -5.21 -0.89 8.98
CA VAL A 83 -4.24 -0.71 10.07
C VAL A 83 -3.92 0.77 10.27
N ALA A 84 -3.82 1.54 9.20
CA ALA A 84 -3.62 2.99 9.25
C ALA A 84 -4.77 3.68 9.98
N GLU A 85 -6.02 3.38 9.62
CA GLU A 85 -7.21 3.95 10.24
C GLU A 85 -7.35 3.54 11.71
N ARG A 86 -7.23 2.24 12.00
CA ARG A 86 -7.36 1.68 13.35
C ARG A 86 -6.44 2.34 14.36
N HIS A 87 -5.23 2.69 13.94
CA HIS A 87 -4.22 3.31 14.80
C HIS A 87 -4.05 4.81 14.56
N SER A 88 -4.83 5.39 13.65
CA SER A 88 -4.68 6.78 13.18
C SER A 88 -3.24 7.10 12.78
N LEU A 89 -2.63 6.19 11.99
CA LEU A 89 -1.24 6.26 11.54
C LEU A 89 -1.14 6.68 10.07
N VAL A 90 -0.06 7.39 9.76
CA VAL A 90 0.48 7.45 8.41
C VAL A 90 1.55 6.37 8.28
N LEU A 91 1.29 5.36 7.46
CA LEU A 91 2.21 4.25 7.25
C LEU A 91 3.27 4.63 6.23
N LEU A 92 4.54 4.48 6.63
CA LEU A 92 5.70 4.67 5.77
C LEU A 92 6.53 3.38 5.71
N PRO A 93 7.30 3.17 4.63
CA PRO A 93 8.27 2.08 4.59
C PRO A 93 9.19 2.17 5.81
N ALA A 94 9.40 1.08 6.54
CA ALA A 94 10.13 1.06 7.81
C ALA A 94 11.51 1.75 7.73
N ARG A 95 12.21 1.60 6.60
CA ARG A 95 13.50 2.27 6.31
C ARG A 95 13.46 3.81 6.29
N ALA A 96 12.28 4.38 6.06
CA ALA A 96 12.05 5.83 5.97
C ALA A 96 11.60 6.42 7.32
N VAL A 97 11.47 5.59 8.36
CA VAL A 97 10.96 5.99 9.66
C VAL A 97 12.09 6.03 10.69
N ALA A 98 12.16 7.12 11.44
CA ALA A 98 13.14 7.27 12.51
C ALA A 98 12.88 6.27 13.66
N ALA A 99 13.93 5.92 14.40
CA ALA A 99 13.83 5.00 15.53
C ALA A 99 12.79 5.48 16.56
N GLY A 100 11.94 4.56 17.03
CA GLY A 100 10.92 4.82 18.05
C GLY A 100 9.48 4.93 17.53
N ALA A 101 9.27 4.93 16.21
CA ALA A 101 7.92 4.77 15.64
C ALA A 101 7.41 3.32 15.79
N PRO A 102 6.09 3.12 15.96
CA PRO A 102 5.50 1.78 16.01
C PRO A 102 5.73 1.03 14.69
N ASP A 103 6.19 -0.23 14.79
CA ASP A 103 6.26 -1.17 13.67
C ASP A 103 4.96 -1.99 13.64
N VAL A 104 4.13 -1.77 12.62
CA VAL A 104 2.84 -2.45 12.44
C VAL A 104 2.89 -3.58 11.43
N THR A 105 4.09 -4.00 11.00
CA THR A 105 4.27 -5.01 9.94
C THR A 105 3.42 -6.27 10.18
N ARG A 106 3.46 -6.82 11.40
CA ARG A 106 2.70 -8.04 11.72
C ARG A 106 1.19 -7.86 11.68
N GLU A 107 0.69 -6.67 11.99
CA GLU A 107 -0.73 -6.39 11.95
C GLU A 107 -1.21 -6.28 10.51
N VAL A 108 -0.39 -5.68 9.63
CA VAL A 108 -0.64 -5.64 8.19
C VAL A 108 -0.61 -7.05 7.58
N GLU A 109 0.37 -7.89 7.97
CA GLU A 109 0.44 -9.30 7.54
C GLU A 109 -0.83 -10.07 7.94
N ALA A 110 -1.26 -9.95 9.20
CA ALA A 110 -2.45 -10.62 9.69
C ALA A 110 -3.74 -10.14 9.00
N ALA A 111 -3.87 -8.83 8.75
CA ALA A 111 -5.01 -8.26 8.03
C ALA A 111 -5.02 -8.72 6.57
N LEU A 112 -3.86 -8.78 5.92
CA LEU A 112 -3.70 -9.29 4.56
C LEU A 112 -4.11 -10.76 4.46
N GLU A 113 -3.63 -11.62 5.36
CA GLU A 113 -4.01 -13.03 5.39
C GLU A 113 -5.52 -13.21 5.58
N PHE A 114 -6.14 -12.42 6.46
CA PHE A 114 -7.58 -12.45 6.68
C PHE A 114 -8.37 -12.06 5.42
N LEU A 115 -7.96 -11.00 4.72
CA LEU A 115 -8.61 -10.55 3.48
C LEU A 115 -8.45 -11.57 2.35
N LEU A 116 -7.26 -12.16 2.21
CA LEU A 116 -7.00 -13.21 1.21
C LEU A 116 -7.81 -14.48 1.48
N ALA A 117 -8.13 -14.77 2.75
CA ALA A 117 -9.02 -15.85 3.14
C ALA A 117 -10.52 -15.53 2.90
N GLY A 118 -10.85 -14.38 2.32
CA GLY A 118 -12.22 -13.94 2.06
C GLY A 118 -12.89 -13.22 3.23
N GLY A 119 -12.11 -12.79 4.22
CA GLY A 119 -12.58 -11.96 5.31
C GLY A 119 -13.06 -10.59 4.83
N VAL A 120 -14.12 -10.06 5.44
CA VAL A 120 -14.62 -8.71 5.19
C VAL A 120 -14.24 -7.84 6.38
N MET A 121 -13.40 -6.83 6.16
CA MET A 121 -13.09 -5.85 7.20
C MET A 121 -14.19 -4.81 7.27
N ARG A 122 -14.80 -4.64 8.46
CA ARG A 122 -15.69 -3.52 8.72
C ARG A 122 -14.85 -2.29 9.01
N ILE A 123 -14.98 -1.28 8.16
CA ILE A 123 -14.49 0.07 8.46
C ILE A 123 -15.55 0.70 9.38
N GLU A 124 -15.20 0.88 10.65
CA GLU A 124 -16.06 1.51 11.64
C GLU A 124 -16.03 3.02 11.41
N GLY A 125 -16.76 3.50 10.40
CA GLY A 125 -16.70 4.90 9.96
C GLY A 125 -17.92 5.42 9.20
N ASP A 126 -18.96 4.61 8.98
CA ASP A 126 -20.21 5.06 8.36
C ASP A 126 -21.21 5.41 9.47
N GLY A 127 -21.00 6.58 10.09
CA GLY A 127 -21.96 7.24 10.97
C GLY A 127 -22.87 8.18 10.16
N PRO A 128 -24.14 8.35 10.53
CA PRO A 128 -25.19 9.02 9.74
C PRO A 128 -24.91 10.50 9.45
#